data_AF-A0A535USS3-F1
#
_entry.id   AF-A0A535USS3-F1
#
_cell.length_a   1.000
_cell.length_b   1.000
_cell.length_c   1.000
_cell.angle_alpha   90.00
_cell.angle_beta   90.00
_cell.angle_gamma   90.00
#
_symmetry.space_group_name_H-M   'P 1'
#
loop_
_entity.id
_entity.type
_entity.pdbx_description
1 polymer ?
#
loop_
_entity_poly.entity_id
_entity_poly.type
_entity_poly.pdbx_seq_one_letter_code
_entity_poly.pdbx_strand_id
1 'polypeptide(L)'
;MCKCYGESAMATREVTHCCPQEKCSLLSRRKARAIMVFHRLSQARRGQHLFTHLGVLGLLGLTLILAACGGSSSTSSSSGSGTPTAAACPSTSQLNGGGSTFINPLFSKMFAEYPNAKCGLNVNYQSIGSGAGINDLLQGIVNFGATDAPMTDAQLASSTKGLILHIPVTIGAVAISYNLSGVSGHLNLTGP
;
A
#
# COMPACT_ATOMS: atom_id res chain seq x y z
N MET A 1 -17.37 -24.59 -24.87
CA MET A 1 -17.42 -23.12 -25.00
C MET A 1 -18.70 -22.60 -24.37
N CYS A 2 -18.67 -21.43 -23.74
CA CYS A 2 -19.82 -20.52 -23.60
C CYS A 2 -19.28 -19.09 -23.67
N LYS A 3 -20.06 -18.19 -24.26
CA LYS A 3 -19.66 -16.84 -24.63
C LYS A 3 -20.81 -15.91 -24.21
N CYS A 4 -20.53 -14.89 -23.40
CA CYS A 4 -21.51 -13.85 -23.07
C CYS A 4 -20.88 -12.48 -23.32
N TYR A 5 -21.61 -11.62 -24.03
CA TYR A 5 -21.26 -10.25 -24.39
C TYR A 5 -22.14 -9.27 -23.59
N GLY A 6 -21.70 -8.00 -23.50
CA GLY A 6 -22.61 -6.85 -23.65
C GLY A 6 -23.35 -6.31 -22.42
N GLU A 7 -22.83 -5.19 -21.90
CA GLU A 7 -23.51 -3.88 -21.79
C GLU A 7 -24.84 -3.68 -21.00
N SER A 8 -24.78 -2.73 -20.06
CA SER A 8 -25.83 -1.80 -19.56
C SER A 8 -27.24 -2.29 -19.18
N ALA A 9 -27.53 -2.36 -17.87
CA ALA A 9 -28.76 -1.82 -17.25
C ALA A 9 -28.71 -1.79 -15.71
N MET A 10 -29.48 -0.88 -15.10
CA MET A 10 -29.75 -0.86 -13.65
C MET A 10 -30.65 -2.03 -13.22
N ALA A 11 -30.34 -2.69 -12.10
CA ALA A 11 -31.33 -3.11 -11.09
C ALA A 11 -30.68 -3.77 -9.85
N THR A 12 -31.26 -3.51 -8.68
CA THR A 12 -30.93 -4.17 -7.41
C THR A 12 -31.53 -5.58 -7.31
N ARG A 13 -30.73 -6.61 -7.02
CA ARG A 13 -31.09 -7.67 -6.04
C ARG A 13 -29.95 -8.65 -5.74
N GLU A 14 -30.03 -9.27 -4.56
CA GLU A 14 -29.28 -10.47 -4.20
C GLU A 14 -29.58 -11.65 -5.15
N VAL A 15 -28.55 -12.43 -5.49
CA VAL A 15 -28.68 -13.88 -5.68
C VAL A 15 -27.48 -14.55 -5.01
N THR A 16 -27.75 -15.30 -3.95
CA THR A 16 -26.77 -16.14 -3.23
C THR A 16 -26.89 -17.59 -3.71
N HIS A 17 -25.79 -18.34 -3.68
CA HIS A 17 -25.61 -19.72 -4.19
C HIS A 17 -25.55 -19.85 -5.74
N CYS A 18 -24.73 -20.73 -6.33
CA CYS A 18 -23.85 -21.77 -5.75
C CYS A 18 -22.64 -22.04 -6.65
N CYS A 19 -21.50 -22.46 -6.08
CA CYS A 19 -20.49 -23.23 -6.81
C CYS A 19 -19.82 -24.24 -5.84
N PRO A 20 -19.72 -25.54 -6.19
CA PRO A 20 -19.21 -26.56 -5.27
C PRO A 20 -17.73 -26.40 -4.88
N GLN A 21 -17.42 -26.69 -3.63
CA GLN A 21 -16.06 -26.77 -3.10
C GLN A 21 -15.44 -28.14 -3.43
N GLU A 22 -14.60 -28.19 -4.46
CA GLU A 22 -13.52 -29.18 -4.60
C GLU A 22 -12.48 -28.61 -5.58
N LYS A 23 -11.19 -28.69 -5.19
CA LYS A 23 -10.01 -28.30 -6.01
C LYS A 23 -9.84 -26.82 -6.34
N CYS A 24 -9.44 -26.03 -5.32
CA CYS A 24 -8.50 -24.91 -5.55
C CYS A 24 -7.47 -24.76 -4.41
N SER A 25 -6.92 -25.89 -3.97
CA SER A 25 -5.89 -25.96 -2.90
C SER A 25 -4.44 -25.93 -3.43
N LEU A 26 -4.21 -25.40 -4.64
CA LEU A 26 -2.87 -25.22 -5.20
C LEU A 26 -2.77 -23.92 -5.98
N LEU A 27 -2.59 -22.78 -5.28
CA LEU A 27 -1.69 -21.75 -5.80
C LEU A 27 -1.09 -20.88 -4.69
N SER A 28 0.22 -21.04 -4.52
CA SER A 28 1.17 -19.95 -4.28
C SER A 28 0.84 -18.92 -3.19
N ARG A 29 1.53 -19.03 -2.05
CA ARG A 29 1.83 -17.89 -1.15
C ARG A 29 2.66 -16.84 -1.90
N ARG A 30 2.05 -16.07 -2.81
CA ARG A 30 2.69 -14.93 -3.46
C ARG A 30 2.47 -13.69 -2.62
N LYS A 31 3.59 -13.12 -2.18
CA LYS A 31 3.71 -11.89 -1.41
C LYS A 31 3.07 -10.75 -2.21
N ALA A 32 1.81 -10.46 -1.90
CA ALA A 32 1.06 -9.44 -2.63
C ALA A 32 1.65 -8.05 -2.37
N ARG A 33 2.15 -7.43 -3.43
CA ARG A 33 2.10 -5.97 -3.59
C ARG A 33 0.62 -5.63 -4.00
N ALA A 34 0.13 -4.38 -4.02
CA ALA A 34 -1.34 -4.17 -4.21
C ALA A 34 -1.77 -2.78 -4.73
N ILE A 35 -2.55 -2.71 -5.84
CA ILE A 35 -2.88 -1.44 -6.52
C ILE A 35 -4.12 -0.75 -5.89
N MET A 36 -3.93 -0.06 -4.76
CA MET A 36 -4.98 0.71 -4.10
C MET A 36 -5.31 2.04 -4.81
N VAL A 37 -6.12 2.00 -5.86
CA VAL A 37 -6.79 3.20 -6.40
C VAL A 37 -7.85 3.67 -5.40
N PHE A 38 -7.88 4.96 -5.09
CA PHE A 38 -8.66 5.47 -3.95
C PHE A 38 -10.07 5.92 -4.34
N HIS A 39 -11.07 5.50 -3.57
CA HIS A 39 -12.44 5.98 -3.65
C HIS A 39 -12.73 6.97 -2.51
N ARG A 40 -13.42 8.08 -2.78
CA ARG A 40 -13.62 9.17 -1.81
C ARG A 40 -14.58 8.77 -0.70
N LEU A 41 -14.15 8.92 0.56
CA LEU A 41 -14.97 9.57 1.58
C LEU A 41 -14.13 10.61 2.33
N SER A 42 -14.65 11.83 2.39
CA SER A 42 -14.05 12.95 3.08
C SER A 42 -14.41 12.90 4.56
N GLN A 43 -13.42 12.94 5.45
CA GLN A 43 -13.64 13.36 6.83
C GLN A 43 -12.55 14.33 7.29
N ALA A 44 -12.97 15.35 8.03
CA ALA A 44 -12.16 16.50 8.37
C ALA A 44 -11.24 16.22 9.58
N ARG A 45 -10.01 16.74 9.52
CA ARG A 45 -9.08 16.74 10.65
C ARG A 45 -9.52 17.78 11.68
N ARG A 46 -9.64 17.38 12.95
CA ARG A 46 -9.66 18.29 14.11
C ARG A 46 -8.69 17.73 15.15
N GLY A 47 -7.57 18.41 15.34
CA GLY A 47 -6.46 17.92 16.17
C GLY A 47 -6.69 18.16 17.66
N GLN A 48 -6.15 17.27 18.50
CA GLN A 48 -6.12 17.41 19.97
C GLN A 48 -4.81 16.85 20.55
N HIS A 49 -3.72 17.60 20.43
CA HIS A 49 -2.51 17.39 21.25
C HIS A 49 -2.65 18.21 22.55
N LEU A 50 -3.14 17.60 23.65
CA LEU A 50 -3.10 18.28 24.96
C LEU A 50 -3.12 17.39 26.23
N PHE A 51 -3.18 16.05 26.16
CA PHE A 51 -3.44 15.22 27.36
C PHE A 51 -2.63 13.91 27.46
N THR A 52 -1.29 13.96 27.53
CA THR A 52 -0.46 12.74 27.78
C THR A 52 0.81 12.96 28.63
N HIS A 53 0.78 13.79 29.69
CA HIS A 53 1.94 13.98 30.58
C HIS A 53 1.70 13.82 32.10
N LEU A 54 0.53 13.31 32.53
CA LEU A 54 0.24 13.02 33.95
C LEU A 54 0.08 11.50 34.27
N GLY A 55 0.62 10.61 33.43
CA GLY A 55 0.44 9.15 33.56
C GLY A 55 1.64 8.35 34.13
N VAL A 56 2.67 9.00 34.67
CA VAL A 56 4.02 8.37 34.83
C VAL A 56 4.39 8.03 36.29
N LEU A 57 3.55 8.31 37.28
CA LEU A 57 3.87 8.15 38.72
C LEU A 57 3.04 7.09 39.47
N GLY A 58 2.30 6.23 38.76
CA GLY A 58 1.30 5.34 39.37
C GLY A 58 1.54 3.82 39.27
N LEU A 59 2.67 3.34 38.72
CA LEU A 59 2.81 1.91 38.36
C LEU A 59 4.19 1.29 38.68
N LEU A 60 4.66 1.45 39.93
CA LEU A 60 5.96 0.93 40.38
C LEU A 60 5.83 -0.08 41.55
N GLY A 61 4.69 -0.78 41.65
CA GLY A 61 4.47 -1.75 42.72
C GLY A 61 3.22 -2.61 42.58
N LEU A 62 3.25 -3.62 41.69
CA LEU A 62 2.40 -4.81 41.83
C LEU A 62 3.00 -6.02 41.09
N THR A 63 3.39 -7.04 41.88
CA THR A 63 3.41 -8.50 41.58
C THR A 63 3.73 -8.93 40.13
N LEU A 64 4.83 -9.62 39.80
CA LEU A 64 5.53 -10.66 40.56
C LEU A 64 4.59 -11.81 40.99
N ILE A 65 4.10 -12.57 40.01
CA ILE A 65 3.79 -14.03 40.00
C ILE A 65 3.37 -14.39 38.57
N LEU A 66 4.10 -15.30 37.91
CA LEU A 66 3.59 -16.51 37.23
C LEU A 66 4.64 -17.07 36.25
N ALA A 67 5.72 -17.65 36.80
CA ALA A 67 6.62 -18.51 36.02
C ALA A 67 6.04 -19.94 36.00
N ALA A 68 5.39 -20.33 34.89
CA ALA A 68 4.95 -21.71 34.69
C ALA A 68 4.87 -22.08 33.20
N CYS A 69 5.39 -23.27 32.88
CA CYS A 69 5.28 -23.99 31.62
C CYS A 69 5.99 -23.39 30.38
N GLY A 70 7.24 -23.82 30.16
CA GLY A 70 7.72 -24.04 28.80
C GLY A 70 7.20 -25.39 28.28
N GLY A 71 6.82 -25.46 27.01
CA GLY A 71 6.28 -26.69 26.41
C GLY A 71 5.97 -26.52 24.93
N SER A 72 6.90 -26.95 24.07
CA SER A 72 6.69 -26.96 22.62
C SER A 72 5.76 -28.09 22.19
N SER A 73 4.55 -27.77 21.74
CA SER A 73 3.83 -28.59 20.76
C SER A 73 2.65 -27.86 20.12
N SER A 74 2.50 -28.08 18.82
CA SER A 74 1.46 -27.51 17.97
C SER A 74 0.19 -28.34 17.96
N THR A 75 -0.96 -27.76 18.31
CA THR A 75 -2.26 -28.17 17.74
C THR A 75 -3.22 -26.97 17.64
N SER A 76 -3.96 -26.87 16.55
CA SER A 76 -4.81 -25.72 16.19
C SER A 76 -6.29 -26.09 16.12
N SER A 77 -7.17 -25.34 16.80
CA SER A 77 -8.62 -25.11 16.55
C SER A 77 -9.25 -24.47 17.80
N SER A 78 -10.27 -23.61 17.76
CA SER A 78 -11.00 -22.92 16.67
C SER A 78 -11.76 -21.70 17.23
N SER A 79 -12.44 -20.94 16.36
CA SER A 79 -13.63 -20.11 16.67
C SER A 79 -13.45 -18.69 17.26
N GLY A 80 -13.37 -17.70 16.34
CA GLY A 80 -14.32 -16.58 16.30
C GLY A 80 -14.38 -15.54 17.43
N SER A 81 -13.47 -14.57 17.43
CA SER A 81 -13.80 -13.16 17.78
C SER A 81 -12.74 -12.21 17.22
N GLY A 82 -13.15 -11.18 16.48
CA GLY A 82 -12.26 -10.25 15.77
C GLY A 82 -11.61 -9.20 16.66
N THR A 83 -10.76 -9.62 17.60
CA THR A 83 -9.87 -8.69 18.32
C THR A 83 -8.84 -8.15 17.34
N PRO A 84 -8.60 -6.82 17.26
CA PRO A 84 -7.55 -6.27 16.41
C PRO A 84 -6.18 -6.71 16.94
N THR A 85 -5.63 -7.77 16.36
CA THR A 85 -4.25 -8.19 16.63
C THR A 85 -3.32 -7.02 16.27
N ALA A 86 -2.59 -6.52 17.27
CA ALA A 86 -1.63 -5.45 17.07
C ALA A 86 -0.68 -5.84 15.92
N ALA A 87 -0.54 -4.96 14.94
CA ALA A 87 0.22 -5.23 13.73
C ALA A 87 1.67 -5.55 14.09
N ALA A 88 2.04 -6.83 14.00
CA ALA A 88 3.38 -7.30 14.31
C ALA A 88 4.41 -6.57 13.42
N CYS A 89 5.51 -6.15 14.04
CA CYS A 89 6.60 -5.49 13.35
C CYS A 89 7.15 -6.38 12.21
N PRO A 90 7.44 -5.81 11.03
CA PRO A 90 8.06 -6.59 9.96
C PRO A 90 9.47 -7.05 10.39
N SER A 91 9.85 -8.28 10.03
CA SER A 91 11.20 -8.81 10.27
C SER A 91 12.27 -8.21 9.35
N THR A 92 11.87 -7.35 8.41
CA THR A 92 12.76 -6.63 7.50
C THR A 92 12.91 -5.21 8.04
N SER A 93 14.14 -4.74 8.28
CA SER A 93 14.41 -3.41 8.83
C SER A 93 14.55 -2.31 7.77
N GLN A 94 14.73 -2.66 6.50
CA GLN A 94 14.91 -1.72 5.39
C GLN A 94 14.14 -2.16 4.14
N LEU A 95 13.47 -1.22 3.48
CA LEU A 95 12.81 -1.40 2.21
C LEU A 95 13.40 -0.44 1.17
N ASN A 96 13.92 -0.98 0.06
CA ASN A 96 14.47 -0.18 -1.04
C ASN A 96 13.44 -0.01 -2.16
N GLY A 97 13.27 1.20 -2.68
CA GLY A 97 12.40 1.51 -3.80
C GLY A 97 12.97 2.57 -4.72
N GLY A 98 12.41 2.67 -5.93
CA GLY A 98 12.79 3.72 -6.87
C GLY A 98 11.72 3.97 -7.93
N GLY A 99 11.81 5.12 -8.60
CA GLY A 99 10.97 5.44 -9.76
C GLY A 99 10.52 6.89 -9.81
N SER A 100 9.22 7.11 -10.05
CA SER A 100 8.55 8.40 -10.24
C SER A 100 9.17 9.56 -9.45
N THR A 101 9.55 10.60 -10.18
CA THR A 101 9.98 11.89 -9.62
C THR A 101 8.77 12.70 -9.11
N PHE A 102 7.58 12.46 -9.66
CA PHE A 102 6.34 13.14 -9.31
C PHE A 102 5.89 12.83 -7.88
N ILE A 103 5.95 11.57 -7.45
CA ILE A 103 5.56 11.18 -6.09
C ILE A 103 6.64 11.46 -5.02
N ASN A 104 7.87 11.76 -5.43
CA ASN A 104 9.02 11.91 -4.54
C ASN A 104 8.80 12.90 -3.37
N PRO A 105 8.15 14.08 -3.52
CA PRO A 105 7.92 14.99 -2.40
C PRO A 105 7.00 14.39 -1.32
N LEU A 106 6.01 13.60 -1.72
CA LEU A 106 5.10 12.90 -0.80
C LEU A 106 5.83 11.74 -0.10
N PHE A 107 6.56 10.93 -0.85
CA PHE A 107 7.35 9.82 -0.33
C PHE A 107 8.42 10.29 0.66
N SER A 108 9.15 11.36 0.34
CA SER A 108 10.17 11.95 1.21
C SER A 108 9.61 12.34 2.59
N LYS A 109 8.38 12.89 2.66
CA LYS A 109 7.71 13.19 3.93
C LYS A 109 7.18 11.96 4.63
N MET A 110 6.53 11.03 3.93
CA MET A 110 5.99 9.82 4.55
C MET A 110 7.08 8.89 5.10
N PHE A 111 8.18 8.73 4.37
CA PHE A 111 9.28 7.82 4.73
C PHE A 111 10.20 8.38 5.82
N ALA A 112 10.25 9.70 6.01
CA ALA A 112 10.89 10.30 7.19
C ALA A 112 10.15 9.94 8.50
N GLU A 113 8.81 9.90 8.48
CA GLU A 113 7.99 9.57 9.65
C GLU A 113 7.74 8.06 9.83
N TYR A 114 7.92 7.26 8.77
CA TYR A 114 7.59 5.84 8.77
C TYR A 114 8.33 5.01 9.84
N PRO A 115 9.63 5.22 10.12
CA PRO A 115 10.33 4.49 11.19
C PRO A 115 9.68 4.71 12.57
N ASN A 116 9.28 5.95 12.86
CA ASN A 116 8.60 6.34 14.11
C ASN A 116 7.23 5.66 14.24
N ALA A 117 6.51 5.54 13.12
CA ALA A 117 5.17 4.93 13.09
C ALA A 117 5.18 3.39 13.01
N LYS A 118 6.28 2.77 12.55
CA LYS A 118 6.37 1.32 12.23
C LYS A 118 7.71 0.69 12.59
N CYS A 119 7.94 0.54 13.89
CA CYS A 119 8.98 -0.33 14.46
C CYS A 119 10.41 -0.11 13.90
N GLY A 120 10.75 1.12 13.51
CA GLY A 120 12.05 1.42 12.90
C GLY A 120 12.24 0.95 11.46
N LEU A 121 11.18 0.54 10.73
CA LEU A 121 11.30 0.23 9.30
C LEU A 121 11.73 1.47 8.53
N ASN A 122 12.94 1.45 7.99
CA ASN A 122 13.45 2.50 7.12
C ASN A 122 13.06 2.23 5.66
N VAL A 123 12.64 3.26 4.93
CA VAL A 123 12.29 3.17 3.51
C VAL A 123 13.21 4.08 2.70
N ASN A 124 14.15 3.47 1.98
CA ASN A 124 15.05 4.16 1.07
C ASN A 124 14.37 4.28 -0.30
N TYR A 125 14.20 5.51 -0.80
CA TYR A 125 13.56 5.77 -2.09
C TYR A 125 14.47 6.60 -3.01
N GLN A 126 14.60 6.16 -4.26
CA GLN A 126 15.43 6.80 -5.28
C GLN A 126 14.57 7.40 -6.41
N SER A 127 14.65 8.71 -6.57
CA SER A 127 13.86 9.50 -7.52
C SER A 127 14.48 9.48 -8.93
N ILE A 128 14.41 8.33 -9.60
CA ILE A 128 15.09 8.01 -10.88
C ILE A 128 14.19 8.11 -12.13
N GLY A 129 12.89 8.40 -11.95
CA GLY A 129 11.90 8.45 -13.02
C GLY A 129 11.16 7.12 -13.23
N SER A 130 9.91 7.22 -13.67
CA SER A 130 8.94 6.11 -13.69
C SER A 130 9.38 4.91 -14.55
N GLY A 131 9.98 5.15 -15.72
CA GLY A 131 10.50 4.08 -16.59
C GLY A 131 11.68 3.31 -15.97
N ALA A 132 12.60 4.00 -15.29
CA ALA A 132 13.70 3.36 -14.58
C ALA A 132 13.20 2.54 -13.38
N GLY A 133 12.25 3.08 -12.61
CA GLY A 133 11.61 2.36 -11.50
C GLY A 133 10.87 1.07 -11.93
N ILE A 134 10.26 1.06 -13.12
CA ILE A 134 9.70 -0.17 -13.72
C ILE A 134 10.81 -1.18 -14.04
N ASN A 135 11.89 -0.75 -14.70
CA ASN A 135 12.99 -1.63 -15.07
C ASN A 135 13.69 -2.25 -13.85
N ASP A 136 14.01 -1.43 -12.84
CA ASP A 136 14.64 -1.88 -11.59
C ASP A 136 13.74 -2.87 -10.82
N LEU A 137 12.42 -2.70 -10.88
CA LEU A 137 11.45 -3.61 -10.27
C LEU A 137 11.38 -4.96 -11.01
N LEU A 138 11.39 -4.94 -12.35
CA LEU A 138 11.37 -6.14 -13.20
C LEU A 138 12.66 -6.97 -13.08
N GLN A 139 13.81 -6.29 -12.93
CA GLN A 139 15.11 -6.91 -12.68
C GLN A 139 15.30 -7.35 -11.22
N GLY A 140 14.49 -6.80 -10.30
CA GLY A 140 14.55 -7.10 -8.86
C GLY A 140 15.66 -6.37 -8.11
N ILE A 141 16.15 -5.26 -8.67
CA ILE A 141 17.10 -4.35 -8.03
C ILE A 141 16.44 -3.66 -6.82
N VAL A 142 15.16 -3.30 -6.95
CA VAL A 142 14.36 -2.66 -5.89
C VAL A 142 13.24 -3.56 -5.34
N ASN A 143 12.81 -3.29 -4.11
CA ASN A 143 11.69 -3.97 -3.47
C ASN A 143 10.32 -3.35 -3.83
N PHE A 144 10.28 -2.16 -4.41
CA PHE A 144 9.08 -1.59 -5.04
C PHE A 144 9.46 -0.54 -6.09
N GLY A 145 8.71 -0.50 -7.20
CA GLY A 145 8.83 0.51 -8.24
C GLY A 145 7.66 1.48 -8.15
N ALA A 146 7.92 2.77 -8.21
CA ALA A 146 6.88 3.80 -8.30
C ALA A 146 6.77 4.31 -9.74
N THR A 147 5.54 4.41 -10.26
CA THR A 147 5.29 4.85 -11.63
C THR A 147 3.97 5.61 -11.73
N ASP A 148 3.96 6.66 -12.54
CA ASP A 148 2.76 7.46 -12.86
C ASP A 148 1.98 6.87 -14.05
N ALA A 149 2.61 5.96 -14.81
CA ALA A 149 2.00 5.18 -15.88
C ALA A 149 1.93 3.70 -15.47
N PRO A 150 0.76 3.03 -15.59
CA PRO A 150 0.69 1.58 -15.34
C PRO A 150 1.57 0.82 -16.35
N MET A 151 2.26 -0.22 -15.89
CA MET A 151 2.94 -1.17 -16.76
C MET A 151 1.95 -1.85 -17.71
N THR A 152 2.42 -2.12 -18.93
CA THR A 152 1.69 -2.91 -19.92
C THR A 152 1.72 -4.40 -19.57
N ASP A 153 0.80 -5.18 -20.14
CA ASP A 153 0.77 -6.64 -19.95
C ASP A 153 2.07 -7.31 -20.39
N ALA A 154 2.74 -6.78 -21.44
CA ALA A 154 4.04 -7.25 -21.89
C ALA A 154 5.17 -7.00 -20.87
N GLN A 155 5.12 -5.87 -20.15
CA GLN A 155 6.05 -5.59 -19.04
C GLN A 155 5.73 -6.46 -17.82
N LEU A 156 4.46 -6.65 -17.49
CA LEU A 156 4.06 -7.55 -16.39
C LEU A 156 4.48 -9.01 -16.66
N ALA A 157 4.39 -9.45 -17.92
CA ALA A 157 4.82 -10.78 -18.36
C ALA A 157 6.36 -10.97 -18.37
N SER A 158 7.15 -9.90 -18.52
CA SER A 158 8.62 -9.98 -18.49
C SER A 158 9.22 -10.03 -17.07
N SER A 159 8.39 -9.93 -16.03
CA SER A 159 8.82 -10.03 -14.63
C SER A 159 9.46 -11.39 -14.30
N THR A 160 10.78 -11.38 -14.07
CA THR A 160 11.53 -12.57 -13.63
C THR A 160 11.39 -12.86 -12.14
N LYS A 161 10.85 -11.92 -11.36
CA LYS A 161 10.84 -11.96 -9.88
C LYS A 161 9.48 -12.30 -9.26
N GLY A 162 8.55 -12.76 -10.08
CA GLY A 162 7.22 -13.21 -9.66
C GLY A 162 6.10 -12.22 -9.99
N LEU A 163 4.94 -12.41 -9.34
CA LEU A 163 3.76 -11.60 -9.60
C LEU A 163 4.00 -10.14 -9.18
N ILE A 164 4.08 -9.25 -10.15
CA ILE A 164 4.06 -7.81 -9.89
C ILE A 164 2.61 -7.38 -9.72
N LEU A 165 2.35 -6.81 -8.55
CA LEU A 165 1.16 -6.03 -8.28
C LEU A 165 1.66 -4.62 -8.04
N HIS A 166 1.57 -3.84 -9.10
CA HIS A 166 1.20 -2.44 -9.08
C HIS A 166 0.72 -1.87 -7.72
N ILE A 167 1.11 -0.63 -7.40
CA ILE A 167 0.71 0.13 -6.19
C ILE A 167 0.60 1.63 -6.56
N PRO A 168 -0.53 2.35 -6.38
CA PRO A 168 -0.53 3.79 -6.26
C PRO A 168 -0.63 4.11 -4.77
N VAL A 169 -0.51 5.38 -4.47
CA VAL A 169 -0.53 5.85 -3.09
C VAL A 169 -1.30 7.18 -3.01
N THR A 170 -1.53 7.82 -4.16
CA THR A 170 -2.15 9.13 -4.27
C THR A 170 -2.71 9.33 -5.69
N ILE A 171 -3.46 10.42 -5.86
CA ILE A 171 -3.84 11.00 -7.15
C ILE A 171 -3.32 12.43 -7.15
N GLY A 172 -2.81 12.92 -8.28
CA GLY A 172 -2.37 14.30 -8.43
C GLY A 172 -2.60 14.82 -9.84
N ALA A 173 -2.52 16.14 -10.00
CA ALA A 173 -2.68 16.80 -11.30
C ALA A 173 -1.32 17.27 -11.82
N VAL A 174 -1.16 17.23 -13.15
CA VAL A 174 -0.05 17.85 -13.87
C VAL A 174 -0.56 19.16 -14.46
N ALA A 175 0.15 20.26 -14.22
CA ALA A 175 -0.19 21.58 -14.73
C ALA A 175 0.90 22.07 -15.70
N ILE A 176 0.48 22.79 -16.74
CA ILE A 176 1.41 23.44 -17.67
C ILE A 176 1.89 24.75 -17.03
N SER A 177 3.21 24.88 -16.85
CA SER A 177 3.86 26.12 -16.44
C SER A 177 4.52 26.78 -17.65
N TYR A 178 4.37 28.11 -17.78
CA TYR A 178 4.92 28.89 -18.88
C TYR A 178 5.65 30.14 -18.37
N ASN A 179 6.60 30.64 -19.15
CA ASN A 179 7.29 31.91 -18.91
C ASN A 179 7.26 32.71 -20.22
N LEU A 180 6.38 33.71 -20.28
CA LEU A 180 6.13 34.54 -21.47
C LEU A 180 6.20 36.01 -21.07
N SER A 181 7.19 36.73 -21.59
CA SER A 181 7.31 38.17 -21.38
C SER A 181 6.13 38.92 -22.04
N GLY A 182 5.59 39.91 -21.32
CA GLY A 182 4.46 40.72 -21.80
C GLY A 182 3.06 40.12 -21.61
N VAL A 183 2.94 38.86 -21.17
CA VAL A 183 1.63 38.24 -20.85
C VAL A 183 1.38 38.32 -19.35
N SER A 184 0.48 39.22 -18.93
CA SER A 184 0.15 39.49 -17.51
C SER A 184 -1.11 38.77 -16.99
N GLY A 185 -1.78 37.98 -17.83
CA GLY A 185 -3.04 37.30 -17.51
C GLY A 185 -2.96 35.77 -17.47
N HIS A 186 -4.08 35.15 -17.10
CA HIS A 186 -4.24 33.69 -17.17
C HIS A 186 -4.37 33.23 -18.63
N LEU A 187 -3.47 32.33 -19.06
CA LEU A 187 -3.51 31.73 -20.38
C LEU A 187 -4.44 30.50 -20.36
N ASN A 188 -5.54 30.58 -21.10
CA ASN A 188 -6.44 29.45 -21.29
C ASN A 188 -5.89 28.54 -22.41
N LEU A 189 -5.51 27.32 -22.06
CA LEU A 189 -4.98 26.31 -22.99
C LEU A 189 -5.98 25.17 -23.18
N THR A 190 -6.11 24.69 -24.41
CA THR A 190 -6.91 23.49 -24.75
C THR A 190 -6.01 22.44 -25.38
N GLY A 191 -6.26 21.16 -25.09
CA GLY A 191 -5.65 20.05 -25.82
C GLY A 191 -6.36 19.74 -27.14
N PRO A 192 -5.73 18.95 -28.03
CA PRO A 192 -6.40 18.32 -29.17
C PRO A 192 -7.37 17.21 -28.74
#